data_AF-A0A517LZ91-F1
#
_entry.id   AF-A0A517LZ91-F1
#
_cell.length_a   1.000
_cell.length_b   1.000
_cell.length_c   1.000
_cell.angle_alpha   90.00
_cell.angle_beta   90.00
_cell.angle_gamma   90.00
#
_symmetry.space_group_name_H-M   'P 1'
#
loop_
_entity.id
_entity.type
_entity.pdbx_description
1 polymer ?
#
loop_
_entity_poly.entity_id
_entity_poly.type
_entity_poly.pdbx_seq_one_letter_code
_entity_poly.pdbx_strand_id
1 'polypeptide(L)'
;MLNWMDHVDTYLQQLNETSDALAGTLVGLEQATRKADSEEINSACAKLGSLLRVLEQQLSQREALLVEFPDAADTAPANLQSALGTIEHPRASELDKRCTLISSELRGIHQKAIGLFVGQYHLTSVTEELLRLMSGVSAKPNTYDSADEETNGSFLDRAA
;
A
#
# COMPACT_ATOMS: atom_id res chain seq x y z
N MET A 1 3.49 -34.13 -4.85
CA MET A 1 4.64 -33.22 -4.66
C MET A 1 5.03 -32.48 -5.94
N LEU A 2 5.30 -33.15 -7.07
CA LEU A 2 5.62 -32.48 -8.35
C LEU A 2 4.51 -31.52 -8.84
N ASN A 3 3.25 -31.98 -8.87
CA ASN A 3 2.10 -31.15 -9.25
C ASN A 3 1.91 -29.92 -8.35
N TRP A 4 2.18 -30.04 -7.05
CA TRP A 4 2.11 -28.92 -6.11
C TRP A 4 3.20 -27.89 -6.39
N MET A 5 4.43 -28.32 -6.67
CA MET A 5 5.52 -27.41 -7.06
C MET A 5 5.21 -26.68 -8.38
N ASP A 6 4.51 -27.31 -9.34
CA ASP A 6 4.05 -26.65 -10.57
C ASP A 6 3.00 -25.55 -10.27
N HIS A 7 2.08 -25.81 -9.33
CA HIS A 7 1.12 -24.80 -8.89
C HIS A 7 1.79 -23.63 -8.15
N VAL A 8 2.78 -23.91 -7.29
CA VAL A 8 3.59 -22.89 -6.61
C VAL A 8 4.37 -22.05 -7.62
N ASP A 9 4.98 -22.68 -8.62
CA ASP A 9 5.72 -22.00 -9.68
C ASP A 9 4.84 -21.02 -10.46
N THR A 10 3.66 -21.48 -10.86
CA THR A 10 2.64 -20.67 -11.55
C THR A 10 2.20 -19.49 -10.66
N TYR A 11 1.94 -19.74 -9.39
CA TYR A 11 1.59 -18.71 -8.42
C TYR A 11 2.69 -17.65 -8.28
N LEU A 12 3.95 -18.06 -8.14
CA LEU A 12 5.07 -17.13 -8.01
C LEU A 12 5.29 -16.32 -9.29
N GLN A 13 5.04 -16.90 -10.47
CA GLN A 13 5.09 -16.17 -11.72
C GLN A 13 4.00 -15.08 -11.77
N GLN A 14 2.75 -15.44 -11.46
CA GLN A 14 1.65 -14.48 -11.41
C GLN A 14 1.88 -13.38 -10.37
N LEU A 15 2.43 -13.73 -9.20
CA LEU A 15 2.75 -12.77 -8.16
C LEU A 15 3.85 -11.80 -8.60
N ASN A 16 4.86 -12.29 -9.32
CA ASN A 16 5.92 -11.45 -9.90
C ASN A 16 5.35 -10.45 -10.92
N GLU A 17 4.49 -10.91 -11.83
CA GLU A 17 3.84 -10.04 -12.81
C GLU A 17 2.98 -8.95 -12.14
N THR A 18 2.22 -9.30 -11.10
CA THR A 18 1.47 -8.32 -10.29
C THR A 18 2.40 -7.32 -9.59
N SER A 19 3.52 -7.80 -9.01
CA SER A 19 4.53 -6.98 -8.35
C SER A 19 5.16 -5.96 -9.31
N ASP A 20 5.57 -6.40 -10.50
CA ASP A 20 6.11 -5.53 -11.56
C ASP A 20 5.09 -4.48 -12.01
N ALA A 21 3.83 -4.89 -12.20
CA ALA A 21 2.75 -3.98 -12.56
C ALA A 21 2.47 -2.93 -11.47
N LEU A 22 2.52 -3.32 -10.20
CA LEU A 22 2.39 -2.40 -9.06
C LEU A 22 3.54 -1.40 -9.04
N ALA A 23 4.79 -1.87 -9.15
CA ALA A 23 5.97 -1.01 -9.17
C ALA A 23 5.89 0.02 -10.32
N GLY A 24 5.58 -0.44 -11.53
CA GLY A 24 5.41 0.44 -12.70
C GLY A 24 4.28 1.46 -12.53
N THR A 25 3.15 1.04 -11.95
CA THR A 25 2.02 1.93 -11.71
C THR A 25 2.33 3.00 -10.65
N LEU A 26 3.06 2.65 -9.58
CA LEU A 26 3.52 3.63 -8.58
C LEU A 26 4.50 4.64 -9.17
N VAL A 27 5.41 4.21 -10.06
CA VAL A 27 6.30 5.14 -10.80
C VAL A 27 5.48 6.07 -11.68
N GLY A 28 4.47 5.55 -12.38
CA GLY A 28 3.56 6.36 -13.19
C GLY A 28 2.78 7.39 -12.36
N LEU A 29 2.23 6.98 -11.22
CA LEU A 29 1.50 7.86 -10.30
C LEU A 29 2.41 8.99 -9.77
N GLU A 30 3.65 8.67 -9.44
CA GLU A 30 4.64 9.66 -9.01
C GLU A 30 4.90 10.72 -10.10
N GLN A 31 5.08 10.28 -11.35
CA GLN A 31 5.28 11.18 -12.48
C GLN A 31 4.05 12.05 -12.77
N ALA A 32 2.86 11.46 -12.76
CA ALA A 32 1.60 12.16 -12.97
C ALA A 32 1.36 13.22 -11.88
N THR A 33 1.68 12.89 -10.62
CA THR A 33 1.61 13.81 -9.48
C THR A 33 2.53 15.02 -9.69
N ARG A 34 3.76 14.80 -10.17
CA ARG A 34 4.72 15.89 -10.47
C ARG A 34 4.24 16.80 -11.61
N LYS A 35 3.50 16.26 -12.58
CA LYS A 35 2.92 17.02 -13.70
C LYS A 35 1.59 17.70 -13.35
N ALA A 36 1.02 17.40 -12.17
CA ALA A 36 -0.35 17.77 -11.81
C ALA A 36 -1.40 17.31 -12.85
N ASP A 37 -1.17 16.15 -13.47
CA ASP A 37 -2.07 15.58 -14.47
C ASP A 37 -3.16 14.75 -13.77
N SER A 38 -4.33 15.36 -13.59
CA SER A 38 -5.43 14.76 -12.83
C SER A 38 -6.01 13.51 -13.51
N GLU A 39 -6.00 13.43 -14.85
CA GLU A 39 -6.49 12.26 -15.59
C GLU A 39 -5.53 11.08 -15.43
N GLU A 40 -4.22 11.31 -15.59
CA GLU A 40 -3.20 10.29 -15.36
C GLU A 40 -3.18 9.81 -13.90
N ILE A 41 -3.35 10.72 -12.92
CA ILE A 41 -3.46 10.36 -11.50
C ILE A 41 -4.66 9.47 -11.25
N ASN A 42 -5.85 9.85 -11.74
CA ASN A 42 -7.07 9.06 -11.54
C ASN A 42 -6.97 7.68 -12.20
N SER A 43 -6.41 7.62 -13.41
CA SER A 43 -6.15 6.36 -14.12
C SER A 43 -5.19 5.46 -13.36
N ALA A 44 -4.07 6.00 -12.86
CA ALA A 44 -3.10 5.27 -12.05
C ALA A 44 -3.71 4.76 -10.74
N CYS A 45 -4.52 5.58 -10.05
CA CYS A 45 -5.24 5.17 -8.84
C CYS A 45 -6.24 4.03 -9.11
N ALA A 46 -7.02 4.11 -10.21
CA ALA A 46 -7.93 3.04 -10.61
C ALA A 46 -7.18 1.74 -10.90
N LYS A 47 -6.04 1.83 -11.61
CA LYS A 47 -5.18 0.69 -11.91
C LYS A 47 -4.58 0.07 -10.64
N LEU A 48 -4.08 0.88 -9.70
CA LEU A 48 -3.63 0.39 -8.38
C LEU A 48 -4.74 -0.35 -7.66
N GLY A 49 -5.96 0.20 -7.63
CA GLY A 49 -7.13 -0.46 -7.03
C GLY A 49 -7.42 -1.83 -7.65
N SER A 50 -7.29 -1.96 -8.98
CA SER A 50 -7.45 -3.25 -9.65
C SER A 50 -6.35 -4.26 -9.30
N LEU A 51 -5.08 -3.80 -9.26
CA LEU A 51 -3.93 -4.65 -8.92
C LEU A 51 -3.97 -5.12 -7.46
N LEU A 52 -4.46 -4.28 -6.54
CA LEU A 52 -4.65 -4.66 -5.14
C LEU A 52 -5.67 -5.79 -4.99
N ARG A 53 -6.78 -5.75 -5.74
CA ARG A 53 -7.75 -6.86 -5.74
C ARG A 53 -7.15 -8.17 -6.29
N VAL A 54 -6.29 -8.08 -7.31
CA VAL A 54 -5.56 -9.25 -7.81
C VAL A 54 -4.61 -9.78 -6.73
N LEU A 55 -3.89 -8.90 -6.02
CA LEU A 55 -3.01 -9.31 -4.93
C LEU A 55 -3.78 -9.97 -3.78
N GLU A 56 -4.96 -9.45 -3.42
CA GLU A 56 -5.86 -10.08 -2.43
C GLU A 56 -6.27 -11.50 -2.86
N GLN A 57 -6.64 -11.70 -4.13
CA GLN A 57 -6.92 -13.03 -4.66
C GLN A 57 -5.70 -13.96 -4.59
N GLN A 58 -4.52 -13.43 -4.89
CA GLN A 58 -3.25 -14.15 -4.78
C GLN A 58 -2.92 -14.53 -3.33
N LEU A 59 -3.34 -13.74 -2.32
CA LEU A 59 -3.21 -14.14 -0.92
C LEU A 59 -4.10 -15.35 -0.59
N SER A 60 -5.34 -15.38 -1.07
CA SER A 60 -6.21 -16.55 -0.92
C SER A 60 -5.66 -17.79 -1.65
N GLN A 61 -5.09 -17.60 -2.85
CA GLN A 61 -4.43 -18.68 -3.59
C GLN A 61 -3.22 -19.24 -2.82
N ARG A 62 -2.42 -18.38 -2.17
CA ARG A 62 -1.31 -18.80 -1.30
C ARG A 62 -1.82 -19.68 -0.16
N GLU A 63 -2.91 -19.29 0.48
CA GLU A 63 -3.51 -20.08 1.57
C GLU A 63 -3.98 -21.45 1.08
N ALA A 64 -4.63 -21.51 -0.09
CA ALA A 64 -4.99 -22.78 -0.71
C ALA A 64 -3.78 -23.67 -0.99
N LEU A 65 -2.69 -23.11 -1.53
CA LEU A 65 -1.44 -23.85 -1.77
C LEU A 65 -0.83 -24.41 -0.48
N LEU A 66 -0.93 -23.69 0.65
CA LEU A 66 -0.43 -24.18 1.93
C LEU A 66 -1.28 -25.34 2.47
N VAL A 67 -2.59 -25.33 2.22
CA VAL A 67 -3.49 -26.43 2.57
C VAL A 67 -3.26 -27.66 1.68
N GLU A 68 -3.00 -27.47 0.40
CA GLU A 68 -2.70 -28.53 -0.57
C GLU A 68 -1.32 -29.17 -0.39
N PHE A 69 -0.50 -28.67 0.53
CA PHE A 69 0.84 -29.18 0.76
C PHE A 69 0.81 -30.66 1.18
N PRO A 70 1.49 -31.58 0.46
CA PRO A 70 1.31 -33.02 0.63
C PRO A 70 1.64 -33.57 2.03
N ASP A 71 2.55 -32.93 2.75
CA ASP A 71 2.98 -33.37 4.09
C ASP A 71 2.29 -32.57 5.22
N ALA A 72 1.19 -31.88 4.94
CA ALA A 72 0.44 -31.07 5.91
C ALA A 72 -0.37 -31.88 6.93
N ALA A 73 -0.13 -33.19 7.06
CA ALA A 73 -1.01 -34.13 7.79
C ALA A 73 -1.28 -33.75 9.26
N ASP A 74 -0.33 -33.09 9.94
CA ASP A 74 -0.49 -32.67 11.34
C ASP A 74 -0.35 -31.16 11.59
N THR A 75 0.33 -30.41 10.70
CA THR A 75 0.44 -28.94 10.80
C THR A 75 0.79 -28.37 9.43
N ALA A 76 -0.10 -27.55 8.85
CA ALA A 76 0.20 -26.84 7.62
C ALA A 76 1.41 -25.90 7.83
N PRO A 77 2.37 -25.83 6.90
CA PRO A 77 3.49 -24.91 7.01
C PRO A 77 3.00 -23.46 7.12
N ALA A 78 3.66 -22.67 7.97
CA ALA A 78 3.23 -21.29 8.24
C ALA A 78 3.32 -20.35 7.01
N ASN A 79 4.16 -20.70 6.03
CA ASN A 79 4.34 -19.97 4.79
C ASN A 79 4.98 -20.88 3.72
N LEU A 80 4.98 -20.43 2.45
CA LEU A 80 5.47 -21.23 1.33
C LEU A 80 6.98 -21.50 1.41
N GLN A 81 7.77 -20.59 1.98
CA GLN A 81 9.22 -20.80 2.15
C GLN A 81 9.48 -21.94 3.14
N SER A 82 8.74 -21.98 4.25
CA SER A 82 8.80 -23.11 5.18
C SER A 82 8.37 -24.42 4.54
N ALA A 83 7.34 -24.41 3.67
CA ALA A 83 6.89 -25.59 2.92
C ALA A 83 7.94 -26.07 1.91
N LEU A 84 8.61 -25.15 1.22
CA LEU A 84 9.65 -25.47 0.24
C LEU A 84 10.94 -25.95 0.93
N GLY A 85 11.26 -25.40 2.11
CA GLY A 85 12.44 -25.75 2.89
C GLY A 85 12.42 -27.17 3.48
N THR A 86 11.24 -27.79 3.59
CA THR A 86 11.13 -29.20 4.02
C THR A 86 11.32 -30.19 2.87
N ILE A 87 11.33 -29.73 1.60
CA ILE A 87 11.50 -30.57 0.44
C ILE A 87 12.97 -30.59 0.02
N GLU A 88 13.63 -31.74 0.13
CA GLU A 88 14.98 -31.96 -0.40
C GLU A 88 14.95 -32.16 -1.93
N HIS A 89 14.69 -31.08 -2.67
CA HIS A 89 14.66 -31.10 -4.14
C HIS A 89 15.24 -29.80 -4.74
N PRO A 90 16.08 -29.87 -5.80
CA PRO A 90 16.70 -28.67 -6.39
C PRO A 90 15.69 -27.61 -6.84
N ARG A 91 14.56 -28.04 -7.41
CA ARG A 91 13.47 -27.13 -7.81
C ARG A 91 12.84 -26.40 -6.62
N ALA A 92 12.72 -27.05 -5.46
CA ALA A 92 12.16 -26.42 -4.27
C ALA A 92 13.08 -25.29 -3.77
N SER A 93 14.40 -25.51 -3.81
CA SER A 93 15.40 -24.47 -3.50
C SER A 93 15.32 -23.28 -4.45
N GLU A 94 15.07 -23.51 -5.74
CA GLU A 94 14.92 -22.41 -6.70
C GLU A 94 13.63 -21.61 -6.48
N LEU A 95 12.52 -22.30 -6.20
CA LEU A 95 11.25 -21.65 -5.85
C LEU A 95 11.36 -20.85 -4.54
N ASP A 96 12.11 -21.34 -3.55
CA ASP A 96 12.34 -20.62 -2.28
C ASP A 96 13.15 -19.32 -2.48
N LYS A 97 14.18 -19.36 -3.34
CA LYS A 97 14.91 -18.15 -3.73
C LYS A 97 13.99 -17.13 -4.40
N ARG A 98 13.11 -17.58 -5.30
CA ARG A 98 12.12 -16.71 -5.95
C ARG A 98 11.12 -16.13 -4.95
N CYS A 99 10.61 -16.93 -4.02
CA CYS A 99 9.79 -16.43 -2.90
C CYS A 99 10.49 -15.30 -2.14
N THR A 100 11.79 -15.48 -1.84
CA THR A 100 12.60 -14.50 -1.13
C THR A 100 12.75 -13.21 -1.91
N LEU A 101 13.05 -13.31 -3.22
CA LEU A 101 13.21 -12.17 -4.10
C LEU A 101 11.90 -11.36 -4.21
N ILE A 102 10.80 -12.02 -4.57
CA ILE A 102 9.49 -11.37 -4.74
C ILE A 102 9.03 -10.73 -3.42
N SER A 103 9.26 -11.37 -2.28
CA SER A 103 8.92 -10.80 -0.96
C SER A 103 9.74 -9.55 -0.65
N SER A 104 11.01 -9.51 -1.06
CA SER A 104 11.87 -8.33 -0.94
C SER A 104 11.36 -7.17 -1.82
N GLU A 105 10.99 -7.47 -3.06
CA GLU A 105 10.45 -6.49 -4.01
C GLU A 105 9.12 -5.91 -3.54
N LEU A 106 8.18 -6.75 -3.11
CA LEU A 106 6.90 -6.31 -2.55
C LEU A 106 7.08 -5.42 -1.32
N ARG A 107 8.08 -5.70 -0.48
CA ARG A 107 8.42 -4.82 0.65
C ARG A 107 8.91 -3.45 0.18
N GLY A 108 9.74 -3.41 -0.86
CA GLY A 108 10.20 -2.17 -1.48
C GLY A 108 9.05 -1.36 -2.10
N ILE A 109 8.14 -2.04 -2.81
CA ILE A 109 6.92 -1.45 -3.37
C ILE A 109 6.06 -0.85 -2.26
N HIS A 110 5.84 -1.58 -1.17
CA HIS A 110 5.07 -1.09 -0.02
C HIS A 110 5.70 0.16 0.60
N GLN A 111 7.02 0.16 0.83
CA GLN A 111 7.73 1.34 1.33
C GLN A 111 7.60 2.53 0.38
N LYS A 112 7.71 2.31 -0.94
CA LYS A 112 7.53 3.36 -1.94
C LYS A 112 6.10 3.92 -1.92
N ALA A 113 5.09 3.06 -1.82
CA ALA A 113 3.69 3.47 -1.73
C ALA A 113 3.43 4.35 -0.51
N ILE A 114 3.98 3.98 0.66
CA ILE A 114 3.90 4.81 1.88
C ILE A 114 4.55 6.17 1.65
N GLY A 115 5.75 6.21 1.06
CA GLY A 115 6.45 7.46 0.75
C GLY A 115 5.64 8.39 -0.15
N LEU A 116 5.01 7.84 -1.19
CA LEU A 116 4.13 8.60 -2.09
C LEU A 116 2.89 9.13 -1.36
N PHE A 117 2.25 8.31 -0.53
CA PHE A 117 1.10 8.71 0.26
C PHE A 117 1.44 9.87 1.21
N VAL A 118 2.54 9.77 1.96
CA VAL A 118 3.01 10.83 2.85
C VAL A 118 3.31 12.11 2.07
N GLY A 119 3.96 12.00 0.91
CA GLY A 119 4.22 13.14 0.03
C GLY A 119 2.93 13.82 -0.44
N GLN A 120 1.94 13.03 -0.89
CA GLN A 120 0.64 13.54 -1.32
C GLN A 120 -0.14 14.20 -0.16
N TYR A 121 -0.12 13.61 1.04
CA TYR A 121 -0.72 14.19 2.23
C TYR A 121 -0.15 15.58 2.54
N HIS A 122 1.18 15.71 2.54
CA HIS A 122 1.82 17.00 2.78
C HIS A 122 1.53 18.03 1.68
N LEU A 123 1.48 17.60 0.40
CA LEU A 123 1.08 18.48 -0.71
C LEU A 123 -0.34 19.01 -0.54
N THR A 124 -1.29 18.16 -0.14
CA THR A 124 -2.67 18.58 0.15
C THR A 124 -2.69 19.59 1.29
N SER A 125 -2.00 19.32 2.40
CA SER A 125 -1.93 20.23 3.56
C SER A 125 -1.36 21.61 3.20
N VAL A 126 -0.30 21.67 2.37
CA VAL A 126 0.27 22.94 1.89
C VAL A 126 -0.69 23.66 0.95
N THR A 127 -1.40 22.92 0.10
CA THR A 127 -2.39 23.49 -0.84
C THR A 127 -3.58 24.09 -0.09
N GLU A 128 -4.08 23.40 0.94
CA GLU A 128 -5.13 23.91 1.83
C GLU A 128 -4.69 25.19 2.57
N GLU A 129 -3.45 25.22 3.08
CA GLU A 129 -2.92 26.40 3.73
C GLU A 129 -2.75 27.58 2.76
N LEU A 130 -2.28 27.33 1.54
CA LEU A 130 -2.20 28.34 0.49
C LEU A 130 -3.59 28.91 0.16
N LEU A 131 -4.59 28.04 -0.03
CA LEU A 131 -5.97 28.47 -0.27
C LEU A 131 -6.52 29.26 0.90
N ARG A 132 -6.25 28.85 2.14
CA ARG A 132 -6.61 29.58 3.35
C ARG A 132 -6.02 31.00 3.34
N LEU A 133 -4.72 31.12 3.08
CA LEU A 133 -4.04 32.42 2.99
C LEU A 133 -4.62 33.30 1.86
N MET A 134 -4.84 32.74 0.67
CA MET A 134 -5.42 33.47 -0.46
C MET A 134 -6.88 33.90 -0.24
N SER A 135 -7.65 33.10 0.50
CA SER A 135 -9.05 33.41 0.81
C SER A 135 -9.21 34.54 1.84
N GLY A 136 -8.13 34.98 2.49
CA GLY A 136 -8.18 35.98 3.57
C GLY A 136 -8.88 35.48 4.84
N VAL A 137 -9.33 34.23 4.89
CA VAL A 137 -9.98 33.61 6.04
C VAL A 137 -8.90 33.17 7.02
N SER A 138 -8.59 34.05 7.99
CA SER A 138 -7.53 33.84 8.98
C SER A 138 -7.82 32.70 9.99
N ALA A 139 -9.06 32.19 10.06
CA ALA A 139 -9.47 31.22 11.09
C ALA A 139 -10.10 29.95 10.49
N LYS A 140 -9.77 28.80 11.09
CA LYS A 140 -10.55 27.56 10.98
C LYS A 140 -12.01 27.89 11.35
N PRO A 141 -13.05 27.49 10.59
CA PRO A 141 -14.42 27.82 10.95
C PRO A 141 -14.72 27.19 12.31
N ASN A 142 -14.88 28.02 13.35
CA ASN A 142 -15.34 27.58 14.64
C ASN A 142 -16.86 27.45 14.54
N THR A 143 -17.34 26.28 14.13
CA THR A 143 -18.77 26.02 13.85
C THR A 143 -19.65 25.98 15.11
N TYR A 144 -19.08 26.28 16.29
CA TYR A 144 -19.81 26.49 17.53
C TYR A 144 -19.20 27.67 18.29
N ASP A 145 -19.51 28.88 17.84
CA ASP A 145 -19.53 30.04 18.74
C ASP A 145 -20.92 30.68 18.58
N SER A 146 -21.93 29.97 19.08
CA SER A 146 -23.24 30.54 19.32
C SER A 146 -23.13 31.36 20.60
N ALA A 147 -23.25 32.67 20.41
CA ALA A 147 -23.33 33.72 21.39
C ALA A 147 -23.99 33.30 22.73
N ASP A 148 -23.31 33.62 23.82
CA ASP A 148 -23.94 34.28 24.95
C ASP A 148 -23.06 35.49 25.32
N GLU A 149 -23.55 36.67 24.98
CA GLU A 149 -23.20 37.90 25.70
C GLU A 149 -23.61 37.71 27.15
N GLU A 150 -22.66 37.59 28.08
CA GLU A 150 -22.77 38.23 29.39
C GLU A 150 -21.42 38.23 30.12
N THR A 151 -20.81 39.42 30.17
CA THR A 151 -19.95 39.91 31.26
C THR A 151 -18.82 39.00 31.76
N ASN A 152 -17.58 39.25 31.31
CA ASN A 152 -16.45 39.50 32.22
C ASN A 152 -15.14 39.82 31.47
N GLY A 153 -14.75 41.09 31.54
CA GLY A 153 -13.36 41.53 31.74
C GLY A 153 -12.27 40.99 30.81
N SER A 154 -11.98 41.77 29.76
CA SER A 154 -10.67 41.79 29.10
C SER A 154 -9.56 42.01 30.15
N PHE A 155 -8.80 40.97 30.48
CA PHE A 155 -7.62 41.05 31.35
C PHE A 155 -6.40 41.69 30.64
N LEU A 156 -6.47 41.82 29.31
CA LEU A 156 -5.37 42.34 28.48
C LEU A 156 -5.50 43.84 28.16
N ASP A 157 -6.62 44.49 28.49
CA ASP A 157 -6.78 45.97 28.44
C ASP A 157 -6.20 46.70 29.67
N ARG A 158 -5.48 45.99 30.56
CA ARG A 158 -4.92 46.56 31.79
C ARG A 158 -3.40 46.65 31.85
N ALA A 159 -2.69 46.42 30.74
CA ALA A 159 -1.23 46.41 30.71
C ALA A 159 -0.59 47.08 29.48
N ALA A 160 -1.17 48.16 28.96
CA ALA A 160 -0.54 49.06 27.99
C ALA A 160 -0.87 50.53 28.33
#